data_AF-A0A7Y9FL01-F1
#
_entry.id   AF-A0A7Y9FL01-F1
#
_cell.length_a   1.000
_cell.length_b   1.000
_cell.length_c   1.000
_cell.angle_alpha   90.00
_cell.angle_beta   90.00
_cell.angle_gamma   90.00
#
_symmetry.space_group_name_H-M   'P 1'
#
loop_
_entity.id
_entity.type
_entity.pdbx_description
1 polymer ?
#
loop_
_entity_poly.entity_id
_entity_poly.type
_entity_poly.pdbx_seq_one_letter_code
_entity_poly.pdbx_strand_id
1 'polypeptide(L)'
;MADEVDHDRRDIIFKEAGRRAREENLTITRMVEAMRLASFRDYLASVVDLMPTILPSVAESVGLTLPETFQRLRPSAAWPACTGRSVAAPVRKRLPSFAIMGRRWSATLSSNDIHAESPRIGAALLPEAAPTDRIEIVPMGRWLEIVYRKDAFELTTREGAAQLRLEGRLPEVIQSTCVGRRLDEVVDLALLRDQGLVIESVRVLSPYTLLQMRVQGSAVAFPWRN
;
A
#
# COMPACT_ATOMS: atom_id res chain seq x y z
N MET A 1 50.58 -38.79 -18.36
CA MET A 1 50.46 -38.72 -16.89
C MET A 1 50.71 -37.32 -16.31
N ALA A 2 51.64 -36.51 -16.82
CA ALA A 2 51.82 -35.14 -16.32
C ALA A 2 50.71 -34.15 -16.77
N ASP A 3 50.21 -34.26 -18.01
CA ASP A 3 49.17 -33.37 -18.54
C ASP A 3 47.78 -33.58 -17.91
N GLU A 4 47.48 -34.79 -17.46
CA GLU A 4 46.18 -35.14 -16.84
C GLU A 4 46.03 -34.53 -15.43
N VAL A 5 47.15 -34.47 -14.69
CA VAL A 5 47.21 -33.84 -13.35
C VAL A 5 47.12 -32.31 -13.44
N ASP A 6 47.53 -31.70 -14.55
CA ASP A 6 47.42 -30.25 -14.76
C ASP A 6 46.00 -29.82 -15.16
N HIS A 7 45.28 -30.68 -15.89
CA HIS A 7 43.88 -30.43 -16.25
C HIS A 7 42.96 -30.44 -15.02
N ASP A 8 43.07 -31.45 -14.15
CA ASP A 8 42.29 -31.56 -12.91
C ASP A 8 42.54 -30.38 -11.96
N ARG A 9 43.78 -29.88 -11.88
CA ARG A 9 44.13 -28.70 -11.07
C ARG A 9 43.49 -27.43 -11.60
N ARG A 10 43.48 -27.23 -12.92
CA ARG A 10 42.81 -26.08 -13.56
C ARG A 10 41.31 -26.11 -13.29
N ASP A 11 40.69 -27.28 -13.42
CA ASP A 11 39.25 -27.45 -13.17
C ASP A 11 38.85 -27.16 -11.71
N ILE A 12 39.68 -27.57 -10.75
CA ILE A 12 39.48 -27.23 -9.33
C ILE A 12 39.59 -25.71 -9.12
N ILE A 13 40.60 -25.06 -9.70
CA ILE A 13 40.80 -23.61 -9.58
C ILE A 13 39.61 -22.84 -10.20
N PHE A 14 39.13 -23.24 -11.38
CA PHE A 14 37.98 -22.59 -12.02
C PHE A 14 36.68 -22.79 -11.23
N LYS A 15 36.43 -24.00 -10.70
CA LYS A 15 35.28 -24.27 -9.84
C LYS A 15 35.32 -23.44 -8.56
N GLU A 16 36.50 -23.31 -7.94
CA GLU A 16 36.66 -22.54 -6.71
C GLU A 16 36.53 -21.03 -6.96
N ALA A 17 37.12 -20.52 -8.05
CA ALA A 17 36.95 -19.13 -8.49
C ALA A 17 35.47 -18.81 -8.78
N GLY A 18 34.75 -19.70 -9.47
CA GLY A 18 33.32 -19.57 -9.75
C GLY A 18 32.46 -19.58 -8.49
N ARG A 19 32.81 -20.39 -7.47
CA ARG A 19 32.15 -20.38 -6.16
C ARG A 19 32.38 -19.04 -5.44
N ARG A 20 33.62 -18.56 -5.34
CA ARG A 20 33.96 -17.29 -4.70
C ARG A 20 33.24 -16.11 -5.38
N ALA A 21 33.21 -16.09 -6.71
CA ALA A 21 32.50 -15.06 -7.46
C ALA A 21 30.99 -15.04 -7.14
N ARG A 22 30.35 -16.20 -6.98
CA ARG A 22 28.93 -16.28 -6.58
C ARG A 22 28.70 -15.80 -5.15
N GLU A 23 29.58 -16.17 -4.22
CA GLU A 23 29.51 -15.73 -2.83
C GLU A 23 29.71 -14.22 -2.68
N GLU A 24 30.68 -13.65 -3.40
CA GLU A 24 30.93 -12.21 -3.45
C GLU A 24 29.72 -11.48 -4.04
N ASN A 25 29.17 -11.96 -5.15
CA ASN A 25 28.01 -11.35 -5.80
C ASN A 25 26.74 -11.41 -4.93
N LEU A 26 26.53 -12.51 -4.19
CA LEU A 26 25.47 -12.61 -3.19
C LEU A 26 25.67 -11.62 -2.04
N THR A 27 26.91 -11.42 -1.59
CA THR A 27 27.23 -10.48 -0.51
C THR A 27 26.97 -9.03 -0.95
N ILE A 28 27.42 -8.66 -2.16
CA ILE A 28 27.16 -7.35 -2.77
C ILE A 28 25.65 -7.13 -2.91
N THR A 29 24.92 -8.13 -3.41
CA THR A 29 23.46 -8.04 -3.59
C THR A 29 22.76 -7.75 -2.25
N ARG A 30 23.09 -8.51 -1.20
CA ARG A 30 22.52 -8.29 0.14
C ARG A 30 22.86 -6.91 0.71
N MET A 31 24.09 -6.44 0.49
CA MET A 31 24.51 -5.10 0.92
C MET A 31 23.70 -4.01 0.20
N VAL A 32 23.54 -4.12 -1.12
CA VAL A 32 22.74 -3.19 -1.92
C VAL A 32 21.27 -3.22 -1.49
N GLU A 33 20.70 -4.38 -1.25
CA GLU A 33 19.33 -4.53 -0.75
C GLU A 33 19.14 -3.88 0.63
N ALA A 34 20.10 -4.08 1.55
CA ALA A 34 20.07 -3.48 2.88
C ALA A 34 20.17 -1.94 2.81
N MET A 35 21.09 -1.41 2.00
CA MET A 35 21.22 0.03 1.77
C MET A 35 19.95 0.61 1.16
N ARG A 36 19.38 -0.07 0.15
CA ARG A 36 18.15 0.32 -0.51
C ARG A 36 16.99 0.37 0.47
N LEU A 37 16.85 -0.63 1.34
CA LEU A 37 15.80 -0.68 2.36
C LEU A 37 15.98 0.41 3.42
N ALA A 38 17.20 0.68 3.87
CA ALA A 38 17.50 1.76 4.81
C ALA A 38 17.13 3.13 4.23
N SER A 39 17.62 3.45 3.03
CA SER A 39 17.29 4.70 2.33
C SER A 39 15.79 4.83 2.06
N PHE A 40 15.09 3.73 1.77
CA PHE A 40 13.64 3.74 1.60
C PHE A 40 12.91 4.04 2.91
N ARG A 41 13.35 3.48 4.04
CA ARG A 41 12.78 3.74 5.37
C ARG A 41 12.96 5.19 5.80
N ASP A 42 14.12 5.77 5.53
CA ASP A 42 14.39 7.19 5.78
C ASP A 42 13.48 8.08 4.92
N TYR A 43 13.35 7.73 3.64
CA TYR A 43 12.43 8.42 2.73
C TYR A 43 10.98 8.35 3.24
N LEU A 44 10.48 7.16 3.58
CA LEU A 44 9.12 7.00 4.09
C LEU A 44 8.87 7.85 5.32
N ALA A 45 9.81 7.84 6.27
CA ALA A 45 9.66 8.62 7.48
C ALA A 45 9.69 10.14 7.21
N SER A 46 10.38 10.58 6.17
CA SER A 46 10.41 12.00 5.78
C SER A 46 9.16 12.47 5.03
N VAL A 47 8.49 11.59 4.29
CA VAL A 47 7.40 11.96 3.38
C VAL A 47 6.03 11.58 3.94
N VAL A 48 5.89 10.38 4.50
CA VAL A 48 4.61 9.87 5.01
C VAL A 48 4.42 10.34 6.44
N ASP A 49 3.36 11.08 6.70
CA ASP A 49 3.01 11.56 8.04
C ASP A 49 1.64 11.08 8.51
N LEU A 50 0.79 10.61 7.59
CA LEU A 50 -0.57 10.19 7.89
C LEU A 50 -0.88 8.76 7.40
N MET A 51 -1.72 8.08 8.15
CA MET A 51 -2.32 6.79 7.79
C MET A 51 -3.82 6.78 8.09
N PRO A 52 -4.62 6.00 7.35
CA PRO A 52 -6.02 5.82 7.63
C PRO A 52 -6.20 5.22 9.02
N THR A 53 -7.17 5.73 9.78
CA THR A 53 -7.48 5.25 11.13
C THR A 53 -7.86 3.78 11.20
N ILE A 54 -8.28 3.18 10.07
CA ILE A 54 -8.61 1.76 9.97
C ILE A 54 -7.37 0.86 9.82
N LEU A 55 -6.17 1.41 9.58
CA LEU A 55 -4.95 0.63 9.35
C LEU A 55 -4.59 -0.32 10.51
N PRO A 56 -4.67 0.09 11.79
CA PRO A 56 -4.40 -0.81 12.90
C PRO A 56 -5.33 -2.03 12.89
N SER A 57 -6.64 -1.83 12.70
CA SER A 57 -7.62 -2.91 12.61
C SER A 57 -7.30 -3.88 11.45
N VAL A 58 -6.83 -3.34 10.31
CA VAL A 58 -6.42 -4.16 9.15
C VAL A 58 -5.20 -5.01 9.49
N ALA A 59 -4.19 -4.43 10.13
CA ALA A 59 -3.01 -5.17 10.57
C ALA A 59 -3.37 -6.27 11.61
N GLU A 60 -4.23 -5.93 12.58
CA GLU A 60 -4.67 -6.87 13.61
C GLU A 60 -5.48 -8.03 13.03
N SER A 61 -6.26 -7.80 11.97
CA SER A 61 -7.04 -8.85 11.31
C SER A 61 -6.21 -10.00 10.73
N VAL A 62 -4.92 -9.75 10.48
CA VAL A 62 -3.94 -10.76 10.02
C VAL A 62 -2.91 -11.11 11.10
N GLY A 63 -3.19 -10.75 12.36
CA GLY A 63 -2.34 -11.05 13.50
C GLY A 63 -1.01 -10.29 13.51
N LEU A 64 -0.95 -9.12 12.87
CA LEU A 64 0.22 -8.26 12.87
C LEU A 64 -0.01 -7.00 13.69
N THR A 65 1.02 -6.60 14.42
CA THR A 65 1.06 -5.26 15.02
C THR A 65 1.38 -4.21 13.95
N LEU A 66 1.08 -2.94 14.24
CA LEU A 66 1.41 -1.84 13.34
C LEU A 66 2.93 -1.72 13.07
N PRO A 67 3.83 -1.85 14.08
CA PRO A 67 5.27 -1.89 13.84
C PRO A 67 5.71 -3.02 12.89
N GLU A 68 5.23 -4.25 13.09
CA GLU A 68 5.55 -5.39 12.22
C GLU A 68 5.06 -5.17 10.79
N THR A 69 3.88 -4.58 10.65
CA THR A 69 3.30 -4.17 9.37
C THR A 69 4.21 -3.18 8.64
N PHE A 70 4.70 -2.14 9.33
CA PHE A 70 5.66 -1.20 8.74
C PHE A 70 7.00 -1.85 8.41
N GLN A 71 7.48 -2.78 9.22
CA GLN A 71 8.71 -3.52 8.92
C GLN A 71 8.61 -4.36 7.65
N ARG A 72 7.41 -4.70 7.18
CA ARG A 72 7.16 -5.41 5.91
C ARG A 72 7.12 -4.50 4.68
N LEU A 73 7.09 -3.19 4.83
CA LEU A 73 7.16 -2.27 3.69
C LEU A 73 8.47 -2.48 2.92
N ARG A 74 8.36 -2.65 1.61
CA ARG A 74 9.50 -2.81 0.69
C ARG A 74 9.43 -1.76 -0.42
N PRO A 75 10.58 -1.24 -0.87
CA PRO A 75 10.64 -0.37 -2.04
C PRO A 75 10.20 -1.14 -3.28
N SER A 76 9.48 -0.47 -4.18
CA SER A 76 9.13 -1.04 -5.49
C SER A 76 10.38 -1.11 -6.38
N ALA A 77 10.37 -1.98 -7.40
CA ALA A 77 11.47 -2.08 -8.37
C ALA A 77 11.78 -0.72 -9.05
N ALA A 78 10.77 0.14 -9.22
CA ALA A 78 10.90 1.46 -9.82
C ALA A 78 11.48 2.53 -8.86
N TRP A 79 11.60 2.25 -7.57
CA TRP A 79 12.21 3.15 -6.60
C TRP A 79 13.74 2.96 -6.56
N PRO A 80 14.55 4.05 -6.59
CA PRO A 80 14.18 5.46 -6.40
C PRO A 80 13.92 6.26 -7.69
N ALA A 81 14.01 5.66 -8.88
CA ALA A 81 13.89 6.37 -10.15
C ALA A 81 12.54 7.10 -10.31
N CYS A 82 11.46 6.53 -9.77
CA CYS A 82 10.13 7.12 -9.81
C CYS A 82 9.93 8.34 -8.89
N THR A 83 10.78 8.54 -7.88
CA THR A 83 10.74 9.72 -6.99
C THR A 83 11.76 10.79 -7.40
N GLY A 84 12.85 10.41 -8.08
CA GLY A 84 13.93 11.32 -8.47
C GLY A 84 13.56 12.40 -9.50
N ARG A 85 12.54 12.19 -10.32
CA ARG A 85 12.07 13.22 -11.29
C ARG A 85 11.29 14.37 -10.63
N SER A 86 10.90 14.25 -9.36
CA SER A 86 10.12 15.26 -8.66
C SER A 86 10.97 16.38 -8.01
N VAL A 87 12.31 16.28 -8.04
CA VAL A 87 13.21 17.24 -7.35
C VAL A 87 13.51 18.50 -8.18
N ALA A 88 13.14 18.54 -9.47
CA ALA A 88 13.49 19.65 -10.38
C ALA A 88 12.30 20.45 -10.93
N ALA A 89 11.08 20.20 -10.49
CA ALA A 89 9.97 21.10 -10.76
C ALA A 89 9.69 21.92 -9.49
N PRO A 90 9.73 23.25 -9.52
CA PRO A 90 9.25 24.04 -8.40
C PRO A 90 7.77 23.73 -8.25
N VAL A 91 7.45 22.89 -7.26
CA VAL A 91 6.09 22.71 -6.75
C VAL A 91 5.68 24.11 -6.31
N ARG A 92 4.97 24.82 -7.18
CA ARG A 92 4.30 26.06 -6.81
C ARG A 92 3.50 25.72 -5.57
N LYS A 93 3.91 26.28 -4.43
CA LYS A 93 3.23 26.16 -3.14
C LYS A 93 1.78 26.59 -3.32
N ARG A 94 0.92 25.68 -3.76
CA ARG A 94 -0.50 25.74 -3.45
C ARG A 94 -0.57 25.26 -2.02
N LEU A 95 -0.43 26.22 -1.10
CA LEU A 95 -0.91 26.08 0.27
C LEU A 95 -2.29 25.40 0.19
N PRO A 96 -2.55 24.31 0.93
CA PRO A 96 -3.91 23.85 1.10
C PRO A 96 -4.64 24.98 1.81
N SER A 97 -5.41 25.74 1.03
CA SER A 97 -6.38 26.67 1.58
C SER A 97 -7.34 25.82 2.40
N PHE A 98 -7.18 25.86 3.72
CA PHE A 98 -8.24 25.55 4.68
C PHE A 98 -9.34 26.61 4.53
N ALA A 99 -9.99 26.63 3.36
CA ALA A 99 -11.22 27.35 3.13
C ALA A 99 -12.35 26.44 3.61
N ILE A 100 -12.69 26.66 4.87
CA ILE A 100 -14.03 26.45 5.42
C ILE A 100 -15.00 27.16 4.47
N MET A 101 -15.65 26.41 3.57
CA MET A 101 -16.96 26.67 2.94
C MET A 101 -17.16 25.84 1.67
N GLY A 102 -18.12 24.92 1.72
CA GLY A 102 -19.10 24.74 0.62
C GLY A 102 -18.66 24.13 -0.71
N ARG A 103 -17.48 23.50 -0.84
CA ARG A 103 -17.20 22.72 -2.05
C ARG A 103 -17.95 21.40 -2.00
N ARG A 104 -19.01 21.30 -2.80
CA ARG A 104 -19.51 20.03 -3.36
C ARG A 104 -18.28 19.20 -3.74
N TRP A 105 -17.96 18.19 -2.92
CA TRP A 105 -17.14 17.08 -3.36
C TRP A 105 -17.87 16.52 -4.56
N SER A 106 -17.32 16.77 -5.75
CA SER A 106 -17.89 16.26 -6.97
C SER A 106 -17.93 14.74 -6.82
N ALA A 107 -19.15 14.20 -6.80
CA ALA A 107 -19.46 12.78 -6.79
C ALA A 107 -19.07 12.11 -8.13
N THR A 108 -17.92 12.49 -8.67
CA THR A 108 -17.34 12.03 -9.94
C THR A 108 -15.87 11.68 -9.75
N LEU A 109 -15.47 11.16 -8.57
CA LEU A 109 -14.34 10.24 -8.56
C LEU A 109 -14.79 9.00 -9.35
N SER A 110 -14.45 8.95 -10.64
CA SER A 110 -14.51 7.74 -11.43
C SER A 110 -13.59 6.72 -10.78
N SER A 111 -13.99 5.44 -10.75
CA SER A 111 -13.11 4.36 -10.29
C SER A 111 -11.76 4.34 -11.02
N ASN A 112 -11.70 4.91 -12.23
CA ASN A 112 -10.48 5.02 -13.03
C ASN A 112 -9.57 6.21 -12.64
N ASP A 113 -10.10 7.26 -11.99
CA ASP A 113 -9.30 8.43 -11.56
C ASP A 113 -8.57 8.17 -10.22
N ILE A 114 -8.87 7.04 -9.58
CA ILE A 114 -8.29 6.66 -8.28
C ILE A 114 -6.80 6.30 -8.43
N HIS A 115 -6.34 5.93 -9.62
CA HIS A 115 -4.96 5.51 -9.87
C HIS A 115 -4.11 6.52 -10.65
N ALA A 116 -4.69 7.66 -11.03
CA ALA A 116 -3.93 8.70 -11.72
C ALA A 116 -3.12 9.52 -10.70
N GLU A 117 -1.81 9.62 -10.96
CA GLU A 117 -0.88 10.70 -10.59
C GLU A 117 0.21 10.43 -9.54
N SER A 118 0.15 9.42 -8.68
CA SER A 118 1.26 9.13 -7.75
C SER A 118 1.98 7.82 -8.09
N PRO A 119 3.31 7.84 -8.32
CA PRO A 119 4.06 6.62 -8.58
C PRO A 119 4.04 5.71 -7.35
N ARG A 120 3.76 4.42 -7.54
CA ARG A 120 3.87 3.39 -6.49
C ARG A 120 5.35 3.22 -6.09
N ILE A 121 5.74 3.86 -4.99
CA ILE A 121 7.13 3.86 -4.49
C ILE A 121 7.49 2.60 -3.71
N GLY A 122 6.50 1.83 -3.25
CA GLY A 122 6.69 0.62 -2.46
C GLY A 122 5.36 0.02 -2.03
N ALA A 123 5.41 -1.10 -1.33
CA ALA A 123 4.24 -1.74 -0.73
C ALA A 123 4.64 -2.70 0.40
N ALA A 124 3.70 -2.99 1.29
CA ALA A 124 3.73 -4.17 2.15
C ALA A 124 2.59 -5.08 1.72
N LEU A 125 2.91 -6.34 1.44
CA LEU A 125 1.91 -7.40 1.26
C LEU A 125 1.80 -8.13 2.59
N LEU A 126 0.61 -8.13 3.18
CA LEU A 126 0.36 -8.79 4.44
C LEU A 126 -0.02 -10.27 4.20
N PRO A 127 0.37 -11.18 5.11
CA PRO A 127 0.04 -12.59 4.99
C PRO A 127 -1.47 -12.80 5.06
N GLU A 128 -1.97 -13.70 4.22
CA GLU A 128 -3.40 -13.95 3.99
C GLU A 128 -3.69 -15.44 4.23
N ALA A 129 -4.94 -15.75 4.59
CA ALA A 129 -5.39 -17.13 4.80
C ALA A 129 -5.73 -17.85 3.48
N ALA A 130 -6.10 -17.09 2.43
CA ALA A 130 -6.52 -17.61 1.13
C ALA A 130 -5.69 -16.97 -0.01
N PRO A 131 -5.48 -17.69 -1.13
CA PRO A 131 -4.66 -17.22 -2.25
C PRO A 131 -5.30 -16.06 -3.05
N THR A 132 -6.61 -15.86 -2.93
CA THR A 132 -7.36 -14.78 -3.60
C THR A 132 -7.44 -13.51 -2.77
N ASP A 133 -7.24 -13.62 -1.46
CA ASP A 133 -7.26 -12.49 -0.54
C ASP A 133 -5.94 -11.73 -0.65
N ARG A 134 -6.01 -10.39 -0.60
CA ARG A 134 -4.84 -9.52 -0.69
C ARG A 134 -5.02 -8.26 0.13
N ILE A 135 -4.18 -8.09 1.14
CA ILE A 135 -3.97 -6.83 1.85
C ILE A 135 -2.64 -6.24 1.41
N GLU A 136 -2.72 -5.07 0.77
CA GLU A 136 -1.60 -4.26 0.36
C GLU A 136 -1.65 -2.92 1.08
N ILE A 137 -0.52 -2.50 1.66
CA ILE A 137 -0.34 -1.15 2.20
C ILE A 137 0.65 -0.43 1.32
N VAL A 138 0.23 0.69 0.74
CA VAL A 138 0.98 1.41 -0.29
C VAL A 138 1.22 2.85 0.16
N PRO A 139 2.46 3.28 0.35
CA PRO A 139 2.76 4.68 0.59
C PRO A 139 2.51 5.52 -0.67
N MET A 140 1.72 6.58 -0.53
CA MET A 140 1.27 7.49 -1.57
C MET A 140 1.46 8.94 -1.13
N GLY A 141 2.61 9.51 -1.50
CA GLY A 141 3.00 10.83 -1.02
C GLY A 141 3.04 10.85 0.51
N ARG A 142 2.20 11.69 1.12
CA ARG A 142 2.10 11.89 2.57
C ARG A 142 1.25 10.86 3.31
N TRP A 143 0.54 10.01 2.58
CA TRP A 143 -0.50 9.13 3.10
C TRP A 143 -0.20 7.66 2.85
N LEU A 144 -0.65 6.77 3.74
CA LEU A 144 -0.66 5.32 3.49
C LEU A 144 -2.01 4.86 2.93
N GLU A 145 -2.03 4.29 1.73
CA GLU A 145 -3.22 3.64 1.19
C GLU A 145 -3.29 2.17 1.60
N ILE A 146 -4.50 1.68 1.87
CA ILE A 146 -4.81 0.28 2.07
C ILE A 146 -5.60 -0.19 0.86
N VAL A 147 -5.24 -1.35 0.33
CA VAL A 147 -6.05 -2.13 -0.59
C VAL A 147 -6.27 -3.48 0.07
N TYR A 148 -7.49 -3.74 0.53
CA TYR A 148 -7.88 -5.02 1.08
C TYR A 148 -8.92 -5.67 0.18
N ARG A 149 -8.51 -6.72 -0.51
CA ARG A 149 -9.36 -7.54 -1.37
C ARG A 149 -9.65 -8.87 -0.69
N LYS A 150 -10.91 -9.26 -0.70
CA LYS A 150 -11.43 -10.56 -0.30
C LYS A 150 -12.45 -11.02 -1.34
N ASP A 151 -12.74 -12.32 -1.41
CA ASP A 151 -13.61 -12.91 -2.45
C ASP A 151 -14.84 -12.07 -2.83
N ALA A 152 -15.58 -11.51 -1.87
CA ALA A 152 -16.81 -10.76 -2.13
C ALA A 152 -16.69 -9.22 -2.08
N PHE A 153 -15.52 -8.68 -1.73
CA PHE A 153 -15.35 -7.23 -1.60
C PHE A 153 -13.91 -6.72 -1.79
N GLU A 154 -13.79 -5.44 -2.13
CA GLU A 154 -12.52 -4.72 -2.13
C GLU A 154 -12.68 -3.40 -1.38
N LEU A 155 -11.94 -3.24 -0.28
CA LEU A 155 -11.80 -1.99 0.45
C LEU A 155 -10.53 -1.28 -0.01
N THR A 156 -10.68 -0.04 -0.47
CA THR A 156 -9.53 0.83 -0.80
C THR A 156 -9.61 2.12 0.01
N THR A 157 -8.47 2.63 0.47
CA THR A 157 -8.41 3.96 1.10
C THR A 157 -7.54 4.88 0.27
N ARG A 158 -7.92 6.16 0.21
CA ARG A 158 -7.12 7.27 -0.30
C ARG A 158 -7.22 8.41 0.70
N GLU A 159 -6.33 9.40 0.62
CA GLU A 159 -6.31 10.53 1.56
C GLU A 159 -7.73 11.10 1.81
N GLY A 160 -8.24 10.93 3.04
CA GLY A 160 -9.56 11.38 3.48
C GLY A 160 -10.77 10.56 3.02
N ALA A 161 -10.62 9.55 2.16
CA ALA A 161 -11.71 8.74 1.64
C ALA A 161 -11.45 7.23 1.69
N ALA A 162 -12.49 6.45 1.88
CA ALA A 162 -12.47 5.00 1.75
C ALA A 162 -13.59 4.56 0.79
N GLN A 163 -13.33 3.49 0.06
CA GLN A 163 -14.28 2.91 -0.88
C GLN A 163 -14.39 1.42 -0.64
N LEU A 164 -15.61 0.94 -0.45
CA LEU A 164 -15.93 -0.47 -0.37
C LEU A 164 -16.66 -0.89 -1.65
N ARG A 165 -15.99 -1.66 -2.50
CA ARG A 165 -16.58 -2.31 -3.66
C ARG A 165 -17.12 -3.67 -3.23
N LEU A 166 -18.43 -3.86 -3.34
CA LEU A 166 -19.12 -5.13 -3.09
C LEU A 166 -19.43 -5.81 -4.41
N GLU A 167 -19.27 -7.12 -4.46
CA GLU A 167 -19.75 -7.91 -5.60
C GLU A 167 -21.28 -7.88 -5.67
N GLY A 168 -21.80 -7.78 -6.89
CA GLY A 168 -23.24 -7.71 -7.14
C GLY A 168 -23.82 -6.31 -7.05
N ARG A 169 -25.05 -6.21 -7.57
CA ARG A 169 -25.85 -4.99 -7.56
C ARG A 169 -26.79 -4.99 -6.37
N LEU A 170 -26.65 -4.01 -5.47
CA LEU A 170 -27.64 -3.78 -4.44
C LEU A 170 -28.97 -3.33 -5.07
N PRO A 171 -30.14 -3.80 -4.57
CA PRO A 171 -31.44 -3.25 -4.93
C PRO A 171 -31.52 -1.74 -4.68
N GLU A 172 -32.24 -1.01 -5.53
CA GLU A 172 -32.34 0.47 -5.46
C GLU A 172 -32.88 0.97 -4.11
N VAL A 173 -33.83 0.24 -3.52
CA VAL A 173 -34.38 0.52 -2.18
C VAL A 173 -33.30 0.43 -1.09
N ILE A 174 -32.35 -0.51 -1.23
CA ILE A 174 -31.24 -0.64 -0.28
C ILE A 174 -30.25 0.51 -0.52
N GLN A 175 -29.95 0.85 -1.78
CA GLN A 175 -29.01 1.94 -2.09
C GLN A 175 -29.44 3.28 -1.49
N SER A 176 -30.72 3.64 -1.59
CA SER A 176 -31.23 4.92 -1.07
C SER A 176 -31.26 4.98 0.46
N THR A 177 -31.32 3.83 1.14
CA THR A 177 -31.33 3.75 2.60
C THR A 177 -29.93 3.66 3.21
N CYS A 178 -28.90 3.32 2.42
CA CYS A 178 -27.52 3.24 2.89
C CYS A 178 -26.88 4.61 3.16
N VAL A 179 -27.20 5.65 2.38
CA VAL A 179 -26.54 6.96 2.51
C VAL A 179 -26.85 7.58 3.88
N GLY A 180 -25.81 8.03 4.58
CA GLY A 180 -25.90 8.61 5.91
C GLY A 180 -25.92 7.57 7.04
N ARG A 181 -26.01 6.28 6.73
CA ARG A 181 -25.87 5.20 7.72
C ARG A 181 -24.42 4.87 8.00
N ARG A 182 -24.17 4.29 9.17
CA ARG A 182 -22.86 3.71 9.47
C ARG A 182 -22.67 2.45 8.63
N LEU A 183 -21.44 2.20 8.21
CA LEU A 183 -21.10 1.06 7.38
C LEU A 183 -21.37 -0.27 8.10
N ASP A 184 -21.12 -0.32 9.40
CA ASP A 184 -21.34 -1.51 10.23
C ASP A 184 -22.83 -1.82 10.50
N GLU A 185 -23.74 -0.89 10.19
CA GLU A 185 -25.18 -1.15 10.16
C GLU A 185 -25.66 -1.78 8.84
N VAL A 186 -24.85 -1.65 7.79
CA VAL A 186 -25.21 -2.03 6.41
C VAL A 186 -24.46 -3.28 5.97
N VAL A 187 -23.19 -3.38 6.35
CA VAL A 187 -22.29 -4.46 5.93
C VAL A 187 -21.67 -5.08 7.18
N ASP A 188 -21.92 -6.37 7.36
CA ASP A 188 -21.30 -7.11 8.45
C ASP A 188 -19.88 -7.56 8.08
N LEU A 189 -18.92 -6.63 8.21
CA LEU A 189 -17.49 -6.90 8.09
C LEU A 189 -16.83 -6.68 9.44
N ALA A 190 -16.31 -7.75 10.05
CA ALA A 190 -15.66 -7.70 11.37
C ALA A 190 -14.58 -6.59 11.46
N LEU A 191 -13.81 -6.40 10.39
CA LEU A 191 -12.78 -5.37 10.28
C LEU A 191 -13.31 -3.92 10.38
N LEU A 192 -14.54 -3.69 9.95
CA LEU A 192 -15.13 -2.36 9.81
C LEU A 192 -16.08 -2.00 10.95
N ARG A 193 -16.33 -2.95 11.86
CA ARG A 193 -17.12 -2.71 13.07
C ARG A 193 -16.46 -1.63 13.92
N ASP A 194 -17.29 -0.74 14.44
CA ASP A 194 -16.90 0.34 15.35
C ASP A 194 -15.90 1.36 14.78
N GLN A 195 -15.63 1.32 13.47
CA GLN A 195 -14.77 2.31 12.80
C GLN A 195 -15.46 3.66 12.57
N GLY A 196 -16.78 3.75 12.84
CA GLY A 196 -17.57 4.98 12.70
C GLY A 196 -17.64 5.49 11.25
N LEU A 197 -17.41 4.63 10.27
CA LEU A 197 -17.40 5.00 8.85
C LEU A 197 -18.84 5.24 8.39
N VAL A 198 -19.13 6.45 7.92
CA VAL A 198 -20.46 6.82 7.40
C VAL A 198 -20.44 6.76 5.87
N ILE A 199 -21.48 6.15 5.30
CA ILE A 199 -21.64 6.04 3.84
C ILE A 199 -22.08 7.40 3.29
N GLU A 200 -21.22 8.04 2.50
CA GLU A 200 -21.48 9.34 1.88
C GLU A 200 -22.12 9.22 0.50
N SER A 201 -21.80 8.15 -0.24
CA SER A 201 -22.46 7.89 -1.52
C SER A 201 -22.45 6.40 -1.87
N VAL A 202 -23.43 6.01 -2.69
CA VAL A 202 -23.55 4.67 -3.26
C VAL A 202 -23.61 4.80 -4.77
N ARG A 203 -22.80 4.01 -5.48
CA ARG A 203 -22.86 3.92 -6.95
C ARG A 203 -22.95 2.47 -7.38
N VAL A 204 -23.89 2.17 -8.27
CA VAL A 204 -23.94 0.86 -8.91
C VAL A 204 -23.17 0.94 -10.21
N LEU A 205 -22.14 0.11 -10.32
CA LEU A 205 -21.31 -0.04 -11.50
C LEU A 205 -21.36 -1.50 -11.89
N SER A 206 -22.26 -1.92 -12.79
CA SER A 206 -22.40 -3.34 -13.15
C SER A 206 -21.03 -3.99 -13.46
N PRO A 207 -20.63 -5.08 -12.79
CA PRO A 207 -21.39 -5.97 -11.89
C PRO A 207 -21.26 -5.71 -10.36
N TYR A 208 -20.77 -4.55 -9.94
CA TYR A 208 -20.44 -4.21 -8.54
C TYR A 208 -21.30 -3.07 -7.97
N THR A 209 -21.27 -2.93 -6.64
CA THR A 209 -21.75 -1.75 -5.91
C THR A 209 -20.60 -1.09 -5.16
N LEU A 210 -20.44 0.23 -5.30
CA LEU A 210 -19.41 1.01 -4.65
C LEU A 210 -20.03 1.86 -3.55
N LEU A 211 -19.60 1.67 -2.31
CA LEU A 211 -19.89 2.53 -1.18
C LEU A 211 -18.69 3.45 -0.95
N GLN A 212 -18.90 4.76 -0.93
CA GLN A 212 -17.85 5.73 -0.59
C GLN A 212 -18.09 6.26 0.83
N MET A 213 -17.04 6.31 1.63
CA MET A 213 -17.05 6.80 3.00
C MET A 213 -15.91 7.80 3.21
N ARG A 214 -16.03 8.61 4.26
CA ARG A 214 -14.90 9.39 4.77
C ARG A 214 -14.07 8.56 5.73
N VAL A 215 -12.74 8.62 5.59
CA VAL A 215 -11.80 8.01 6.55
C VAL A 215 -10.90 9.10 7.11
N GLN A 216 -10.68 9.05 8.42
CA GLN A 216 -9.82 10.01 9.10
C GLN A 216 -8.35 9.60 8.99
N GLY A 217 -7.48 10.58 9.11
CA GLY A 217 -6.04 10.39 9.22
C GLY A 217 -5.59 10.33 10.67
N SER A 218 -4.63 9.46 10.93
CA SER A 218 -3.88 9.41 12.19
C SER A 218 -2.39 9.56 11.87
N ALA A 219 -1.64 10.17 12.81
CA ALA A 219 -0.21 10.36 12.64
C ALA A 219 0.52 9.02 12.61
N VAL A 220 1.52 8.91 11.73
CA VAL A 220 2.34 7.70 11.62
C VAL A 220 3.53 7.76 12.56
N ALA A 221 3.70 6.74 13.39
CA ALA A 221 4.90 6.51 14.18
C ALA A 221 5.69 5.33 13.58
N PHE A 222 6.76 5.62 12.85
CA PHE A 222 7.61 4.59 12.25
C PHE A 222 8.54 3.94 13.29
N PRO A 223 8.64 2.60 13.35
CA PRO A 223 9.38 1.91 14.41
C PRO A 223 10.89 2.04 14.30
N TRP A 224 11.42 2.47 13.14
CA TRP A 224 12.86 2.68 12.92
C TRP A 224 13.32 4.12 13.21
N ARG A 225 12.44 5.00 13.70
CA ARG A 225 12.79 6.36 14.12
C ARG A 225 13.09 6.51 15.61
N ASN A 226 12.92 5.45 16.38
CA ASN A 226 13.06 5.44 17.83
C ASN A 226 14.32 4.69 18.26
#